data_AF-A0A7W6MNB0-F1
#
_entry.id   AF-A0A7W6MNB0-F1
#
_cell.length_a   1.000
_cell.length_b   1.000
_cell.length_c   1.000
_cell.angle_alpha   90.00
_cell.angle_beta   90.00
_cell.angle_gamma   90.00
#
_symmetry.space_group_name_H-M   'P 1'
#
loop_
_entity.id
_entity.type
_entity.pdbx_description
1 polymer ?
#
loop_
_entity_poly.entity_id
_entity_poly.type
_entity_poly.pdbx_seq_one_letter_code
_entity_poly.pdbx_strand_id
1 'polypeptide(L)'
;MAAARHERTFGAFRQPHTVIIARGEQVRHFTLTPRRLAVGIVLAATLAASAVATPAWYVLQAQKGAPESDAPTVLQREYEQRIAALRTQVDSLTSRHALSQRLVETKVDVLLEQQEELAARYDALRPLFDRAEATGLIAKPIPLPTAKPTAPGEQELSADLVPVSDDTAAATPHGDDIDNQLRTGPITERPLAGRIAEATLREIGRSIDMVEFRQIAELQRLADEARVRTVKIATVLKTAGIALGDSEPEAATGGPFEPVPAGFDFDATVSELDTALTALHAVGSLAASLPLNPPMARRYVSSTYGVRPDPFLGRTALHAGVDYALPQGTPVTASAPGKVVRAGRAGGYGNMVEIDHGRGITTRYGHMARIDVRVGESVAKGAPIGAVGSTGRSTGPHLHYEIRRGGKAVDPERFFRIGDRIGNLT
;
A
#
# COMPACT_ATOMS: atom_id res chain seq x y z
N MET A 1 164.68 -48.37 -24.43
CA MET A 1 164.88 -47.42 -25.55
C MET A 1 163.56 -47.36 -26.31
N ALA A 2 162.86 -46.23 -26.38
CA ALA A 2 163.14 -44.99 -27.12
C ALA A 2 162.40 -44.95 -28.48
N ALA A 3 161.46 -43.99 -28.60
CA ALA A 3 161.18 -43.10 -29.75
C ALA A 3 160.69 -43.68 -31.12
N ALA A 4 159.97 -42.95 -31.99
CA ALA A 4 159.05 -41.78 -31.88
C ALA A 4 158.41 -41.47 -33.28
N ARG A 5 157.26 -40.75 -33.31
CA ARG A 5 156.81 -39.66 -34.26
C ARG A 5 155.45 -39.78 -35.01
N HIS A 6 154.68 -38.65 -34.94
CA HIS A 6 153.84 -37.95 -35.96
C HIS A 6 152.57 -38.63 -36.58
N GLU A 7 151.46 -37.95 -36.97
CA GLU A 7 150.86 -36.60 -36.70
C GLU A 7 149.43 -36.45 -37.35
N ARG A 8 148.62 -35.40 -36.99
CA ARG A 8 147.43 -34.80 -37.71
C ARG A 8 146.05 -35.54 -37.68
N THR A 9 144.83 -34.94 -37.78
CA THR A 9 144.33 -33.54 -38.01
C THR A 9 142.83 -33.28 -37.61
N PHE A 10 142.55 -32.10 -37.00
CA PHE A 10 141.41 -31.12 -37.07
C PHE A 10 139.88 -31.40 -37.18
N GLY A 11 139.14 -30.64 -36.34
CA GLY A 11 137.76 -30.11 -36.53
C GLY A 11 136.95 -29.99 -35.21
N ALA A 12 135.98 -29.08 -34.98
CA ALA A 12 135.60 -27.76 -35.53
C ALA A 12 134.63 -27.02 -34.54
N PHE A 13 134.33 -25.71 -34.70
CA PHE A 13 133.47 -24.92 -33.76
C PHE A 13 132.37 -24.07 -34.47
N ARG A 14 131.20 -23.88 -33.83
CA ARG A 14 130.12 -22.96 -34.26
C ARG A 14 130.13 -21.64 -33.46
N GLN A 15 129.93 -20.50 -34.15
CA GLN A 15 129.96 -19.15 -33.57
C GLN A 15 128.56 -18.64 -33.14
N PRO A 16 128.45 -17.81 -32.08
CA PRO A 16 127.18 -17.20 -31.68
C PRO A 16 126.75 -16.08 -32.63
N HIS A 17 125.44 -15.94 -32.85
CA HIS A 17 124.88 -14.94 -33.76
C HIS A 17 124.63 -13.60 -33.03
N THR A 18 125.27 -12.53 -33.52
CA THR A 18 125.10 -11.17 -33.01
C THR A 18 124.24 -10.38 -34.00
N VAL A 19 123.12 -9.83 -33.51
CA VAL A 19 122.27 -8.92 -34.31
C VAL A 19 122.65 -7.48 -33.95
N ILE A 20 123.02 -6.71 -34.96
CA ILE A 20 123.41 -5.29 -34.84
C ILE A 20 122.29 -4.47 -35.46
N ILE A 21 121.70 -3.56 -34.69
CA ILE A 21 120.70 -2.60 -35.17
C ILE A 21 121.33 -1.21 -35.08
N ALA A 22 121.69 -0.64 -36.23
CA ALA A 22 122.20 0.72 -36.33
C ALA A 22 121.05 1.69 -36.68
N ARG A 23 120.95 2.82 -35.97
CA ARG A 23 119.98 3.88 -36.28
C ARG A 23 120.62 5.24 -35.98
N GLY A 24 121.13 5.90 -37.02
CA GLY A 24 121.97 7.08 -36.88
C GLY A 24 123.34 6.75 -36.25
N GLU A 25 123.93 7.72 -35.55
CA GLU A 25 125.30 7.60 -35.00
C GLU A 25 125.43 6.67 -33.77
N GLN A 26 124.34 6.10 -33.26
CA GLN A 26 124.41 5.13 -32.16
C GLN A 26 124.22 3.68 -32.66
N VAL A 27 125.26 2.87 -32.45
CA VAL A 27 125.24 1.42 -32.68
C VAL A 27 125.17 0.69 -31.34
N ARG A 28 124.03 0.06 -31.04
CA ARG A 28 123.91 -0.89 -29.92
C ARG A 28 123.95 -2.32 -30.46
N HIS A 29 124.88 -3.12 -29.94
CA HIS A 29 124.97 -4.54 -30.22
C HIS A 29 124.42 -5.33 -29.02
N PHE A 30 123.60 -6.35 -29.27
CA PHE A 30 123.13 -7.27 -28.24
C PHE A 30 123.50 -8.71 -28.59
N THR A 31 124.15 -9.40 -27.66
CA THR A 31 124.49 -10.81 -27.78
C THR A 31 123.34 -11.68 -27.26
N LEU A 32 122.74 -12.44 -28.18
CA LEU A 32 121.66 -13.38 -27.88
C LEU A 32 122.25 -14.69 -27.35
N THR A 33 122.35 -14.81 -26.03
CA THR A 33 122.68 -16.08 -25.38
C THR A 33 121.42 -16.94 -25.22
N PRO A 34 121.51 -18.29 -25.37
CA PRO A 34 120.33 -19.16 -25.39
C PRO A 34 119.47 -19.07 -24.11
N ARG A 35 120.08 -18.76 -22.95
CA ARG A 35 119.34 -18.49 -21.70
C ARG A 35 118.42 -17.28 -21.77
N ARG A 36 118.80 -16.18 -22.44
CA ARG A 36 117.95 -14.98 -22.57
C ARG A 36 116.76 -15.23 -23.48
N LEU A 37 116.95 -16.04 -24.53
CA LEU A 37 115.88 -16.42 -25.46
C LEU A 37 114.85 -17.32 -24.76
N ALA A 38 115.29 -18.27 -23.93
CA ALA A 38 114.40 -19.10 -23.11
C ALA A 38 113.53 -18.27 -22.13
N VAL A 39 114.12 -17.28 -21.44
CA VAL A 39 113.35 -16.37 -20.56
C VAL A 39 112.32 -15.57 -21.36
N GLY A 40 112.68 -15.07 -22.54
CA GLY A 40 111.74 -14.38 -23.43
C GLY A 40 110.56 -15.24 -23.87
N ILE A 41 110.79 -16.53 -24.20
CA ILE A 41 109.71 -17.47 -24.56
C ILE A 41 108.77 -17.71 -23.38
N VAL A 42 109.29 -17.91 -22.17
CA VAL A 42 108.43 -18.12 -20.97
C VAL A 42 107.57 -16.88 -20.69
N LEU A 43 108.12 -15.69 -20.83
CA LEU A 43 107.41 -14.42 -20.60
C LEU A 43 106.35 -14.15 -21.70
N ALA A 44 106.62 -14.54 -22.94
CA ALA A 44 105.64 -14.51 -24.03
C ALA A 44 104.52 -15.54 -23.80
N ALA A 45 104.84 -16.74 -23.31
CA ALA A 45 103.87 -17.79 -23.02
C ALA A 45 102.93 -17.42 -21.86
N THR A 46 103.42 -16.77 -20.80
CA THR A 46 102.56 -16.29 -19.70
C THR A 46 101.66 -15.14 -20.14
N LEU A 47 102.14 -14.22 -20.98
CA LEU A 47 101.31 -13.18 -21.60
C LEU A 47 100.22 -13.76 -22.49
N ALA A 48 100.55 -14.73 -23.35
CA ALA A 48 99.59 -15.43 -24.19
C ALA A 48 98.53 -16.18 -23.36
N ALA A 49 98.95 -16.86 -22.29
CA ALA A 49 98.02 -17.54 -21.37
C ALA A 49 97.08 -16.54 -20.67
N SER A 50 97.59 -15.40 -20.20
CA SER A 50 96.74 -14.36 -19.57
C SER A 50 95.73 -13.76 -20.55
N ALA A 51 96.11 -13.57 -21.81
CA ALA A 51 95.24 -13.00 -22.85
C ALA A 51 94.08 -13.93 -23.26
N VAL A 52 94.22 -15.25 -23.04
CA VAL A 52 93.14 -16.23 -23.24
C VAL A 52 92.31 -16.41 -21.96
N ALA A 53 92.95 -16.37 -20.78
CA ALA A 53 92.28 -16.58 -19.50
C ALA A 53 91.30 -15.45 -19.12
N THR A 54 91.63 -14.18 -19.42
CA THR A 54 90.73 -13.04 -19.11
C THR A 54 89.39 -13.07 -19.85
N PRO A 55 89.29 -13.23 -21.18
CA PRO A 55 88.00 -13.33 -21.86
C PRO A 55 87.23 -14.60 -21.45
N ALA A 56 87.91 -15.73 -21.24
CA ALA A 56 87.25 -16.96 -20.76
C ALA A 56 86.62 -16.77 -19.36
N TRP A 57 87.32 -16.09 -18.45
CA TRP A 57 86.79 -15.72 -17.13
C TRP A 57 85.61 -14.74 -17.24
N TYR A 58 85.67 -13.77 -18.15
CA TYR A 58 84.57 -12.83 -18.40
C TYR A 58 83.31 -13.52 -18.94
N VAL A 59 83.44 -14.51 -19.84
CA VAL A 59 82.32 -15.31 -20.35
C VAL A 59 81.72 -16.21 -19.26
N LEU A 60 82.55 -16.82 -18.41
CA LEU A 60 82.11 -17.61 -17.26
C LEU A 60 81.45 -16.76 -16.15
N GLN A 61 81.88 -15.50 -15.99
CA GLN A 61 81.19 -14.51 -15.16
C GLN A 61 79.84 -14.11 -15.78
N ALA A 62 79.79 -13.83 -17.09
CA ALA A 62 78.55 -13.45 -17.79
C ALA A 62 77.46 -14.53 -17.68
N GLN A 63 77.82 -15.82 -17.74
CA GLN A 63 76.87 -16.92 -17.49
C GLN A 63 76.42 -17.07 -16.03
N LYS A 64 77.17 -16.54 -15.05
CA LYS A 64 76.81 -16.56 -13.62
C LYS A 64 76.16 -15.24 -13.14
N GLY A 65 76.25 -14.19 -13.94
CA GLY A 65 75.85 -12.82 -13.60
C GLY A 65 74.74 -12.25 -14.47
N ALA A 66 74.03 -13.08 -15.24
CA ALA A 66 72.77 -12.70 -15.85
C ALA A 66 71.64 -12.92 -14.83
N PRO A 67 71.11 -11.87 -14.16
CA PRO A 67 69.79 -12.00 -13.57
C PRO A 67 68.81 -12.23 -14.70
N GLU A 68 68.19 -13.41 -14.73
CA GLU A 68 67.01 -13.67 -15.55
C GLU A 68 65.94 -12.67 -15.08
N SER A 69 65.79 -11.57 -15.82
CA SER A 69 64.89 -10.49 -15.41
C SER A 69 63.46 -10.91 -15.69
N ASP A 70 62.91 -11.71 -14.79
CA ASP A 70 61.49 -12.06 -14.66
C ASP A 70 60.62 -10.85 -14.25
N ALA A 71 61.22 -9.66 -14.07
CA ALA A 71 60.50 -8.43 -13.76
C ALA A 71 59.31 -8.11 -14.70
N PRO A 72 59.40 -8.21 -16.04
CA PRO A 72 58.25 -7.95 -16.92
C PRO A 72 57.23 -9.10 -16.92
N THR A 73 57.65 -10.37 -16.74
CA THR A 73 56.75 -11.53 -16.70
C THR A 73 55.97 -11.60 -15.38
N VAL A 74 56.60 -11.21 -14.25
CA VAL A 74 55.96 -11.12 -12.93
C VAL A 74 54.97 -9.97 -12.88
N LEU A 75 55.35 -8.76 -13.33
CA LEU A 75 54.41 -7.63 -13.44
C LEU A 75 53.24 -7.97 -14.36
N GLN A 76 53.49 -8.60 -15.51
CA GLN A 76 52.43 -9.01 -16.43
C GLN A 76 51.49 -10.04 -15.78
N ARG A 77 52.01 -11.05 -15.08
CA ARG A 77 51.17 -12.03 -14.35
C ARG A 77 50.37 -11.37 -13.23
N GLU A 78 50.93 -10.40 -12.51
CA GLU A 78 50.20 -9.66 -11.49
C GLU A 78 49.06 -8.83 -12.11
N TYR A 79 49.31 -8.13 -13.23
CA TYR A 79 48.27 -7.43 -13.98
C TYR A 79 47.20 -8.38 -14.52
N GLU A 80 47.57 -9.52 -15.10
CA GLU A 80 46.63 -10.53 -15.60
C GLU A 80 45.74 -11.08 -14.47
N GLN A 81 46.32 -11.40 -13.31
CA GLN A 81 45.58 -11.82 -12.12
C GLN A 81 44.65 -10.72 -11.59
N ARG A 82 45.11 -9.46 -11.57
CA ARG A 82 44.32 -8.31 -11.11
C ARG A 82 43.16 -8.00 -12.05
N ILE A 83 43.37 -8.13 -13.37
CA ILE A 83 42.33 -8.04 -14.40
C ILE A 83 41.32 -9.20 -14.26
N ALA A 84 41.77 -10.44 -14.01
CA ALA A 84 40.89 -11.57 -13.78
C ALA A 84 40.05 -11.42 -12.50
N ALA A 85 40.65 -10.94 -11.40
CA ALA A 85 39.95 -10.63 -10.16
C ALA A 85 38.92 -9.50 -10.34
N LEU A 86 39.29 -8.41 -11.03
CA LEU A 86 38.39 -7.30 -11.35
C LEU A 86 37.22 -7.74 -12.24
N ARG A 87 37.46 -8.56 -13.27
CA ARG A 87 36.39 -9.15 -14.08
C ARG A 87 35.43 -9.99 -13.24
N THR A 88 35.97 -10.85 -12.38
CA THR A 88 35.16 -11.70 -11.49
C THR A 88 34.33 -10.87 -10.49
N GLN A 89 34.89 -9.76 -9.99
CA GLN A 89 34.15 -8.80 -9.15
C GLN A 89 33.06 -8.08 -9.95
N VAL A 90 33.34 -7.62 -11.16
CA VAL A 90 32.36 -7.02 -12.07
C VAL A 90 31.23 -8.01 -12.33
N ASP A 91 31.52 -9.21 -12.83
CA ASP A 91 30.51 -10.25 -13.13
C ASP A 91 29.64 -10.59 -11.91
N SER A 92 30.23 -10.63 -10.71
CA SER A 92 29.49 -10.82 -9.46
C SER A 92 28.56 -9.64 -9.15
N LEU A 93 29.02 -8.41 -9.38
CA LEU A 93 28.22 -7.19 -9.20
C LEU A 93 27.10 -7.08 -10.25
N THR A 94 27.36 -7.33 -11.53
CA THR A 94 26.31 -7.34 -12.58
C THR A 94 25.27 -8.42 -12.30
N SER A 95 25.70 -9.61 -11.87
CA SER A 95 24.79 -10.70 -11.49
C SER A 95 23.91 -10.31 -10.30
N ARG A 96 24.50 -9.72 -9.25
CA ARG A 96 23.74 -9.22 -8.09
C ARG A 96 22.79 -8.09 -8.45
N HIS A 97 23.21 -7.17 -9.33
CA HIS A 97 22.37 -6.07 -9.79
C HIS A 97 21.18 -6.59 -10.60
N ALA A 98 21.40 -7.51 -11.54
CA ALA A 98 20.34 -8.13 -12.35
C ALA A 98 19.34 -8.91 -11.47
N LEU A 99 19.80 -9.64 -10.45
CA LEU A 99 18.91 -10.31 -9.49
C LEU A 99 18.13 -9.31 -8.62
N SER A 100 18.77 -8.25 -8.15
CA SER A 100 18.10 -7.19 -7.36
C SER A 100 17.04 -6.45 -8.19
N GLN A 101 17.33 -6.20 -9.46
CA GLN A 101 16.40 -5.54 -10.39
C GLN A 101 15.17 -6.41 -10.65
N ARG A 102 15.35 -7.71 -10.95
CA ARG A 102 14.24 -8.66 -11.10
C ARG A 102 13.39 -8.80 -9.84
N LEU A 103 14.01 -8.83 -8.65
CA LEU A 103 13.28 -8.88 -7.38
C LEU A 103 12.46 -7.61 -7.13
N VAL A 104 12.97 -6.44 -7.53
CA VAL A 104 12.23 -5.16 -7.48
C VAL A 104 11.08 -5.17 -8.47
N GLU A 105 11.32 -5.61 -9.72
CA GLU A 105 10.34 -5.72 -10.80
C GLU A 105 9.16 -6.62 -10.40
N THR A 106 9.42 -7.89 -10.05
CA THR A 106 8.36 -8.82 -9.58
C THR A 106 7.61 -8.29 -8.35
N LYS A 107 8.27 -7.53 -7.47
CA LYS A 107 7.60 -6.95 -6.30
C LYS A 107 6.75 -5.71 -6.65
N VAL A 108 7.14 -4.94 -7.66
CA VAL A 108 6.31 -3.87 -8.23
C VAL A 108 5.08 -4.46 -8.91
N ASP A 109 5.24 -5.53 -9.68
CA ASP A 109 4.12 -6.21 -10.36
C ASP A 109 3.06 -6.69 -9.35
N VAL A 110 3.48 -7.38 -8.27
CA VAL A 110 2.58 -7.83 -7.19
C VAL A 110 1.88 -6.65 -6.50
N LEU A 111 2.57 -5.52 -6.26
CA LEU A 111 1.94 -4.34 -5.66
C LEU A 111 0.97 -3.63 -6.62
N LEU A 112 1.18 -3.72 -7.94
CA LEU A 112 0.24 -3.22 -8.94
C LEU A 112 -1.01 -4.10 -9.00
N GLU A 113 -0.85 -5.43 -9.02
CA GLU A 113 -1.96 -6.39 -8.96
C GLU A 113 -2.81 -6.18 -7.70
N GLN A 114 -2.19 -6.01 -6.53
CA GLN A 114 -2.89 -5.68 -5.28
C GLN A 114 -3.61 -4.32 -5.33
N GLN A 115 -3.06 -3.31 -6.02
CA GLN A 115 -3.72 -2.01 -6.20
C GLN A 115 -4.93 -2.09 -7.15
N GLU A 116 -4.82 -2.86 -8.23
CA GLU A 116 -5.93 -3.08 -9.17
C GLU A 116 -7.06 -3.89 -8.52
N GLU A 117 -6.74 -4.92 -7.73
CA GLU A 117 -7.73 -5.67 -6.96
C GLU A 117 -8.43 -4.79 -5.92
N LEU A 118 -7.68 -3.99 -5.15
CA LEU A 118 -8.26 -3.09 -4.15
C LEU A 118 -9.14 -1.99 -4.78
N ALA A 119 -8.79 -1.51 -5.98
CA ALA A 119 -9.63 -0.60 -6.74
C ALA A 119 -10.93 -1.28 -7.23
N ALA A 120 -10.84 -2.50 -7.77
CA ALA A 120 -12.01 -3.26 -8.21
C ALA A 120 -12.97 -3.59 -7.05
N ARG A 121 -12.42 -4.01 -5.91
CA ARG A 121 -13.18 -4.22 -4.65
C ARG A 121 -13.86 -2.92 -4.19
N TYR A 122 -13.18 -1.77 -4.29
CA TYR A 122 -13.78 -0.48 -3.94
C TYR A 122 -14.99 -0.14 -4.81
N ASP A 123 -14.90 -0.31 -6.14
CA ASP A 123 -16.02 -0.05 -7.04
C ASP A 123 -17.22 -0.99 -6.78
N ALA A 124 -16.97 -2.22 -6.31
CA ALA A 124 -18.01 -3.16 -5.89
C ALA A 124 -18.72 -2.75 -4.58
N LEU A 125 -18.05 -2.07 -3.64
CA LEU A 125 -18.64 -1.59 -2.38
C LEU A 125 -19.56 -0.37 -2.55
N ARG A 126 -19.32 0.44 -3.58
CA ARG A 126 -20.04 1.68 -3.86
C ARG A 126 -21.58 1.59 -3.75
N PRO A 127 -22.29 0.63 -4.39
CA PRO A 127 -23.74 0.48 -4.21
C PRO A 127 -24.18 0.13 -2.77
N LEU A 128 -23.31 -0.46 -1.95
CA LEU A 128 -23.60 -0.74 -0.53
C LEU A 128 -23.44 0.52 0.32
N PHE A 129 -22.45 1.37 0.02
CA PHE A 129 -22.33 2.68 0.66
C PHE A 129 -23.50 3.60 0.30
N ASP A 130 -23.93 3.63 -0.97
CA ASP A 130 -25.13 4.37 -1.41
C ASP A 130 -26.38 3.90 -0.64
N ARG A 131 -26.51 2.59 -0.37
CA ARG A 131 -27.59 2.02 0.45
C ARG A 131 -27.45 2.35 1.94
N ALA A 132 -26.23 2.33 2.49
CA ALA A 132 -25.97 2.70 3.88
C ALA A 132 -26.30 4.20 4.12
N GLU A 133 -25.95 5.08 3.19
CA GLU A 133 -26.36 6.49 3.18
C GLU A 133 -27.89 6.62 3.10
N ALA A 134 -28.55 5.90 2.18
CA ALA A 134 -30.01 5.90 2.06
C ALA A 134 -30.76 5.41 3.33
N THR A 135 -30.11 4.61 4.18
CA THR A 135 -30.63 4.20 5.50
C THR A 135 -30.25 5.13 6.66
N GLY A 136 -29.47 6.18 6.42
CA GLY A 136 -29.00 7.12 7.44
C GLY A 136 -27.95 6.55 8.39
N LEU A 137 -27.23 5.49 8.00
CA LEU A 137 -26.11 4.94 8.77
C LEU A 137 -24.84 5.77 8.65
N ILE A 138 -24.63 6.42 7.50
CA ILE A 138 -23.42 7.18 7.19
C ILE A 138 -23.81 8.59 6.72
N ALA A 139 -23.10 9.61 7.23
CA ALA A 139 -23.38 11.03 6.92
C ALA A 139 -22.48 11.64 5.82
N LYS A 140 -21.45 10.91 5.37
CA LYS A 140 -20.55 11.27 4.26
C LYS A 140 -19.99 9.99 3.63
N PRO A 141 -19.73 9.96 2.31
CA PRO A 141 -18.99 8.86 1.70
C PRO A 141 -17.62 8.70 2.38
N ILE A 142 -17.24 7.46 2.66
CA ILE A 142 -15.89 7.12 3.15
C ILE A 142 -14.89 7.68 2.13
N PRO A 143 -13.87 8.44 2.55
CA PRO A 143 -12.96 9.09 1.62
C PRO A 143 -12.29 8.05 0.73
N LEU A 144 -12.53 8.19 -0.58
CA LEU A 144 -11.87 7.43 -1.63
C LEU A 144 -10.35 7.38 -1.37
N PRO A 145 -9.73 6.18 -1.30
CA PRO A 145 -8.30 6.08 -1.52
C PRO A 145 -8.02 6.69 -2.90
N THR A 146 -7.24 7.78 -2.95
CA THR A 146 -6.93 8.43 -4.22
C THR A 146 -6.15 7.46 -5.09
N ALA A 147 -6.71 7.14 -6.26
CA ALA A 147 -6.13 6.17 -7.18
C ALA A 147 -4.72 6.60 -7.60
N LYS A 148 -3.75 5.69 -7.40
CA LYS A 148 -2.33 5.81 -7.74
C LYS A 148 -1.60 6.91 -6.95
N PRO A 149 -0.42 6.64 -6.36
CA PRO A 149 0.52 7.70 -6.08
C PRO A 149 0.79 8.43 -7.39
N THR A 150 0.55 9.73 -7.46
CA THR A 150 1.09 10.56 -8.54
C THR A 150 2.57 10.25 -8.59
N ALA A 151 3.09 9.79 -9.74
CA ALA A 151 4.50 9.46 -9.89
C ALA A 151 5.32 10.62 -9.32
N PRO A 152 6.28 10.38 -8.40
CA PRO A 152 6.80 11.39 -7.50
C PRO A 152 7.26 12.61 -8.28
N GLY A 153 6.45 13.67 -8.22
CA GLY A 153 6.68 14.88 -8.97
C GLY A 153 7.83 15.63 -8.34
N GLU A 154 9.03 15.48 -8.91
CA GLU A 154 10.07 16.50 -9.16
C GLU A 154 10.40 17.55 -8.06
N GLN A 155 9.95 17.40 -6.82
CA GLN A 155 9.95 18.47 -5.79
C GLN A 155 10.52 18.06 -4.42
N GLU A 156 10.90 16.80 -4.20
CA GLU A 156 11.62 16.35 -2.98
C GLU A 156 12.95 15.63 -3.28
N LEU A 157 13.61 16.00 -4.38
CA LEU A 157 15.00 15.57 -4.71
C LEU A 157 15.96 16.76 -4.89
N SER A 158 15.53 17.98 -4.54
CA SER A 158 16.30 19.22 -4.66
C SER A 158 16.87 19.76 -3.35
N ALA A 159 16.97 18.92 -2.32
CA ALA A 159 17.70 19.21 -1.08
C ALA A 159 18.80 18.17 -0.88
N ASP A 160 20.00 18.64 -0.54
CA ASP A 160 21.19 17.86 -0.17
C ASP A 160 21.90 17.01 -1.24
N LEU A 161 21.80 17.41 -2.52
CA LEU A 161 22.88 17.16 -3.48
C LEU A 161 23.89 18.32 -3.42
N VAL A 162 24.89 18.16 -2.55
CA VAL A 162 26.10 19.00 -2.55
C VAL A 162 26.80 18.82 -3.92
N PRO A 163 27.04 19.88 -4.70
CA PRO A 163 27.74 19.74 -5.97
C PRO A 163 29.21 19.42 -5.70
N VAL A 164 29.64 18.21 -6.04
CA VAL A 164 31.06 17.91 -6.23
C VAL A 164 31.47 18.62 -7.51
N SER A 165 32.20 19.72 -7.35
CA SER A 165 32.73 20.51 -8.46
C SER A 165 33.80 19.72 -9.23
N ASP A 166 33.56 19.50 -10.53
CA ASP A 166 34.59 19.08 -11.48
C ASP A 166 35.63 20.21 -11.64
N ASP A 167 36.75 20.13 -10.93
CA ASP A 167 37.96 20.91 -11.23
C ASP A 167 39.00 19.98 -11.87
N THR A 168 38.86 19.77 -13.19
CA THR A 168 39.90 19.16 -14.01
C THR A 168 40.90 20.21 -14.49
N ALA A 169 41.89 20.51 -13.65
CA ALA A 169 43.05 21.33 -14.03
C ALA A 169 44.36 20.54 -13.86
N ALA A 170 45.15 20.49 -14.94
CA ALA A 170 46.34 19.64 -15.01
C ALA A 170 47.52 20.17 -14.20
N ALA A 171 48.21 19.27 -13.48
CA ALA A 171 49.56 19.48 -12.98
C ALA A 171 50.41 18.22 -13.16
N THR A 172 51.61 18.43 -13.69
CA THR A 172 52.66 17.50 -14.12
C THR A 172 53.02 16.33 -13.18
N PRO A 173 53.54 15.21 -13.71
CA PRO A 173 54.08 14.13 -12.87
C PRO A 173 55.39 14.56 -12.19
N HIS A 174 55.49 14.33 -10.88
CA HIS A 174 56.75 14.21 -10.15
C HIS A 174 56.70 12.90 -9.35
N GLY A 175 57.86 12.22 -9.29
CA GLY A 175 57.97 10.90 -8.66
C GLY A 175 58.15 10.98 -7.14
N ASP A 176 58.24 9.78 -6.56
CA ASP A 176 58.68 9.48 -5.20
C ASP A 176 57.85 10.13 -4.08
N ASP A 177 56.87 9.40 -3.53
CA ASP A 177 57.15 8.72 -2.26
C ASP A 177 56.09 7.68 -1.80
N ILE A 178 56.69 6.65 -1.22
CA ILE A 178 56.27 5.47 -0.45
C ILE A 178 54.98 5.54 0.40
N ASP A 179 54.32 4.38 0.48
CA ASP A 179 53.45 3.85 1.56
C ASP A 179 52.14 4.59 1.88
N ASN A 180 51.04 4.09 1.31
CA ASN A 180 49.73 4.16 1.95
C ASN A 180 49.02 2.80 1.90
N GLN A 181 48.69 2.28 3.08
CA GLN A 181 48.13 0.95 3.27
C GLN A 181 46.69 0.89 2.74
N LEU A 182 46.53 0.44 1.50
CA LEU A 182 45.24 0.03 0.93
C LEU A 182 44.71 -1.21 1.67
N ARG A 183 44.13 -0.97 2.83
CA ARG A 183 43.43 -1.93 3.68
C ARG A 183 42.08 -2.28 3.04
N THR A 184 42.13 -3.01 1.93
CA THR A 184 40.95 -3.49 1.20
C THR A 184 40.21 -4.56 2.01
N GLY A 185 39.40 -4.10 2.99
CA GLY A 185 38.30 -4.90 3.50
C GLY A 185 37.28 -5.16 2.37
N PRO A 186 36.51 -6.26 2.43
CA PRO A 186 35.47 -6.52 1.44
C PRO A 186 34.39 -5.43 1.55
N ILE A 187 34.25 -4.62 0.49
CA ILE A 187 33.18 -3.63 0.37
C ILE A 187 31.86 -4.39 0.19
N THR A 188 31.20 -4.70 1.31
CA THR A 188 29.88 -5.36 1.38
C THR A 188 28.73 -4.35 1.26
N GLU A 189 28.95 -3.23 0.58
CA GLU A 189 27.91 -2.25 0.34
C GLU A 189 27.02 -2.68 -0.83
N ARG A 190 25.80 -3.13 -0.49
CA ARG A 190 24.69 -3.11 -1.45
C ARG A 190 24.48 -1.65 -1.87
N PRO A 191 24.31 -1.34 -3.18
CA PRO A 191 24.06 0.02 -3.63
C PRO A 191 22.91 0.67 -2.85
N LEU A 192 23.14 1.89 -2.35
CA LEU A 192 22.21 2.62 -1.50
C LEU A 192 20.80 2.70 -2.12
N ALA A 193 20.74 2.94 -3.44
CA ALA A 193 19.51 2.97 -4.23
C ALA A 193 18.66 1.68 -4.12
N GLY A 194 19.29 0.50 -4.13
CA GLY A 194 18.58 -0.77 -3.99
C GLY A 194 18.01 -0.99 -2.58
N ARG A 195 18.70 -0.49 -1.55
CA ARG A 195 18.20 -0.53 -0.16
C ARG A 195 17.01 0.41 0.04
N ILE A 196 17.04 1.59 -0.58
CA ILE A 196 15.94 2.56 -0.57
C ILE A 196 14.72 1.97 -1.30
N ALA A 197 14.89 1.48 -2.53
CA ALA A 197 13.80 0.88 -3.30
C ALA A 197 13.11 -0.28 -2.55
N GLU A 198 13.87 -1.24 -1.99
CA GLU A 198 13.27 -2.30 -1.17
C GLU A 198 12.53 -1.76 0.07
N ALA A 199 13.02 -0.69 0.70
CA ALA A 199 12.39 -0.10 1.88
C ALA A 199 11.05 0.58 1.52
N THR A 200 11.03 1.38 0.45
CA THR A 200 9.82 2.01 -0.07
C THR A 200 8.78 0.96 -0.49
N LEU A 201 9.18 -0.11 -1.19
CA LEU A 201 8.25 -1.19 -1.58
C LEU A 201 7.69 -1.98 -0.38
N ARG A 202 8.46 -2.12 0.70
CA ARG A 202 7.94 -2.69 1.97
C ARG A 202 6.94 -1.76 2.64
N GLU A 203 7.15 -0.45 2.57
CA GLU A 203 6.25 0.54 3.16
C GLU A 203 4.95 0.68 2.37
N ILE A 204 5.01 0.63 1.03
CA ILE A 204 3.83 0.60 0.17
C ILE A 204 2.98 -0.65 0.47
N GLY A 205 3.58 -1.84 0.55
CA GLY A 205 2.87 -3.07 0.93
C GLY A 205 2.13 -2.93 2.27
N ARG A 206 2.82 -2.48 3.32
CA ARG A 206 2.19 -2.22 4.63
C ARG A 206 1.06 -1.21 4.55
N SER A 207 1.20 -0.17 3.73
CA SER A 207 0.16 0.86 3.60
C SER A 207 -1.10 0.29 2.92
N ILE A 208 -0.96 -0.63 1.96
CA ILE A 208 -2.06 -1.38 1.33
C ILE A 208 -2.72 -2.31 2.37
N ASP A 209 -1.94 -3.15 3.07
CA ASP A 209 -2.43 -4.05 4.12
C ASP A 209 -3.24 -3.29 5.19
N MET A 210 -2.78 -2.09 5.59
CA MET A 210 -3.45 -1.22 6.56
C MET A 210 -4.70 -0.51 6.01
N VAL A 211 -4.83 -0.35 4.69
CA VAL A 211 -6.07 0.14 4.05
C VAL A 211 -7.10 -0.99 3.99
N GLU A 212 -6.71 -2.19 3.56
CA GLU A 212 -7.59 -3.37 3.51
C GLU A 212 -8.15 -3.73 4.89
N PHE A 213 -7.28 -3.84 5.91
CA PHE A 213 -7.72 -4.12 7.29
C PHE A 213 -8.71 -3.07 7.82
N ARG A 214 -8.48 -1.79 7.50
CA ARG A 214 -9.37 -0.69 7.89
C ARG A 214 -10.71 -0.75 7.17
N GLN A 215 -10.74 -1.16 5.90
CA GLN A 215 -11.98 -1.34 5.13
C GLN A 215 -12.83 -2.46 5.73
N ILE A 216 -12.25 -3.65 5.97
CA ILE A 216 -12.97 -4.78 6.55
C ILE A 216 -13.55 -4.43 7.93
N ALA A 217 -12.73 -3.80 8.79
CA ALA A 217 -13.18 -3.37 10.12
C ALA A 217 -14.34 -2.34 10.06
N GLU A 218 -14.34 -1.43 9.09
CA GLU A 218 -15.42 -0.46 8.92
C GLU A 218 -16.70 -1.09 8.34
N LEU A 219 -16.60 -2.05 7.41
CA LEU A 219 -17.75 -2.82 6.90
C LEU A 219 -18.43 -3.61 8.04
N GLN A 220 -17.65 -4.29 8.88
CA GLN A 220 -18.14 -4.98 10.07
C GLN A 220 -18.80 -4.01 11.05
N ARG A 221 -18.18 -2.86 11.34
CA ARG A 221 -18.75 -1.81 12.20
C ARG A 221 -20.10 -1.31 11.70
N LEU A 222 -20.24 -1.13 10.38
CA LEU A 222 -21.49 -0.72 9.74
C LEU A 222 -22.56 -1.81 9.80
N ALA A 223 -22.19 -3.07 9.60
CA ALA A 223 -23.11 -4.21 9.69
C ALA A 223 -23.67 -4.38 11.11
N ASP A 224 -22.80 -4.29 12.12
CA ASP A 224 -23.20 -4.32 13.53
C ASP A 224 -24.11 -3.14 13.90
N GLU A 225 -23.78 -1.93 13.43
CA GLU A 225 -24.61 -0.75 13.67
C GLU A 225 -25.99 -0.89 13.02
N ALA A 226 -26.06 -1.38 11.77
CA ALA A 226 -27.30 -1.68 11.07
C ALA A 226 -28.15 -2.71 11.82
N ARG A 227 -27.54 -3.80 12.28
CA ARG A 227 -28.19 -4.87 13.07
C ARG A 227 -28.72 -4.34 14.40
N VAL A 228 -27.94 -3.54 15.13
CA VAL A 228 -28.34 -2.91 16.40
C VAL A 228 -29.50 -1.93 16.19
N ARG A 229 -29.46 -1.08 15.15
CA ARG A 229 -30.59 -0.17 14.80
C ARG A 229 -31.84 -0.98 14.46
N THR A 230 -31.72 -2.04 13.66
CA THR A 230 -32.82 -2.95 13.29
C THR A 230 -33.51 -3.53 14.51
N VAL A 231 -32.75 -4.14 15.44
CA VAL A 231 -33.28 -4.74 16.67
C VAL A 231 -33.97 -3.70 17.55
N LYS A 232 -33.41 -2.48 17.67
CA LYS A 232 -34.03 -1.40 18.45
C LYS A 232 -35.38 -0.98 17.86
N ILE A 233 -35.48 -0.72 16.55
CA ILE A 233 -36.74 -0.33 15.90
C ILE A 233 -37.75 -1.48 15.98
N ALA A 234 -37.34 -2.71 15.69
CA ALA A 234 -38.17 -3.91 15.79
C ALA A 234 -38.76 -4.09 17.21
N THR A 235 -37.94 -3.92 18.25
CA THR A 235 -38.39 -4.01 19.66
C THR A 235 -39.41 -2.92 20.01
N VAL A 236 -39.21 -1.69 19.52
CA VAL A 236 -40.14 -0.58 19.73
C VAL A 236 -41.49 -0.83 19.02
N LEU A 237 -41.47 -1.37 17.80
CA LEU A 237 -42.68 -1.79 17.07
C LEU A 237 -43.38 -2.99 17.74
N LYS A 238 -42.63 -4.00 18.23
CA LYS A 238 -43.16 -5.15 18.97
C LYS A 238 -43.86 -4.72 20.27
N THR A 239 -43.34 -3.69 20.94
CA THR A 239 -43.97 -3.05 22.13
C THR A 239 -45.33 -2.41 21.80
N ALA A 240 -45.56 -1.99 20.54
CA ALA A 240 -46.86 -1.53 20.05
C ALA A 240 -47.90 -2.66 19.89
N GLY A 241 -47.45 -3.91 20.01
CA GLY A 241 -48.15 -5.10 19.55
C GLY A 241 -48.28 -5.17 18.03
N ILE A 242 -47.57 -4.34 17.26
CA ILE A 242 -47.56 -4.42 15.80
C ILE A 242 -46.72 -5.65 15.44
N ALA A 243 -47.37 -6.65 14.85
CA ALA A 243 -46.67 -7.81 14.34
C ALA A 243 -45.83 -7.39 13.13
N LEU A 244 -44.51 -7.53 13.28
CA LEU A 244 -43.67 -7.89 12.15
C LEU A 244 -44.21 -9.23 11.62
N GLY A 245 -44.17 -9.46 10.30
CA GLY A 245 -44.50 -10.79 9.77
C GLY A 245 -43.49 -11.84 10.23
N ASP A 246 -43.67 -13.09 9.83
CA ASP A 246 -42.86 -14.24 10.30
C ASP A 246 -41.36 -14.18 9.95
N SER A 247 -40.90 -13.09 9.33
CA SER A 247 -39.51 -12.66 9.28
C SER A 247 -39.09 -11.89 10.55
N GLU A 248 -39.16 -12.54 11.72
CA GLU A 248 -38.13 -12.24 12.71
C GLU A 248 -36.81 -12.74 12.11
N PRO A 249 -35.72 -11.94 12.11
CA PRO A 249 -34.42 -12.51 11.84
C PRO A 249 -34.17 -13.53 12.94
N GLU A 250 -34.11 -14.82 12.59
CA GLU A 250 -33.72 -15.86 13.54
C GLU A 250 -32.46 -15.38 14.25
N ALA A 251 -32.42 -15.52 15.57
CA ALA A 251 -31.23 -15.25 16.34
C ALA A 251 -30.20 -16.33 15.98
N ALA A 252 -29.50 -16.12 14.87
CA ALA A 252 -28.49 -16.99 14.30
C ALA A 252 -27.43 -17.25 15.39
N THR A 253 -27.60 -18.38 16.06
CA THR A 253 -26.80 -18.74 17.22
C THR A 253 -25.52 -19.33 16.66
N GLY A 254 -24.45 -18.52 16.70
CA GLY A 254 -23.17 -18.85 16.09
C GLY A 254 -22.66 -20.22 16.54
N GLY A 255 -22.21 -21.02 15.57
CA GLY A 255 -21.54 -22.29 15.82
C GLY A 255 -20.18 -22.11 16.50
N PRO A 256 -19.47 -23.22 16.79
CA PRO A 256 -18.11 -23.15 17.32
C PRO A 256 -17.19 -22.38 16.36
N PHE A 257 -16.32 -21.55 16.93
CA PHE A 257 -15.37 -20.74 16.18
C PHE A 257 -14.29 -21.60 15.52
N GLU A 258 -14.36 -21.75 14.19
CA GLU A 258 -13.28 -22.30 13.37
C GLU A 258 -12.45 -21.13 12.76
N PRO A 259 -11.15 -21.02 13.07
CA PRO A 259 -10.30 -19.98 12.49
C PRO A 259 -9.99 -20.30 11.02
N VAL A 260 -10.36 -19.38 10.13
CA VAL A 260 -10.18 -19.51 8.67
C VAL A 260 -8.79 -18.98 8.25
N PRO A 261 -8.09 -19.59 7.26
CA PRO A 261 -6.76 -19.12 6.83
C PRO A 261 -6.75 -17.74 6.17
N ALA A 262 -5.57 -17.11 6.10
CA ALA A 262 -5.38 -15.81 5.48
C ALA A 262 -5.81 -15.79 4.00
N GLY A 263 -6.67 -14.82 3.64
CA GLY A 263 -7.34 -14.71 2.33
C GLY A 263 -8.86 -14.60 2.43
N PHE A 264 -9.44 -14.90 3.59
CA PHE A 264 -10.84 -14.67 3.95
C PHE A 264 -10.91 -13.40 4.84
N ASP A 265 -11.95 -12.54 4.83
CA ASP A 265 -13.34 -12.77 4.42
C ASP A 265 -14.04 -11.47 3.92
N PHE A 266 -13.51 -10.85 2.86
CA PHE A 266 -14.11 -9.62 2.31
C PHE A 266 -15.52 -9.87 1.77
N ASP A 267 -15.75 -10.98 1.05
CA ASP A 267 -17.03 -11.26 0.42
C ASP A 267 -18.14 -11.60 1.42
N ALA A 268 -17.88 -12.32 2.53
CA ALA A 268 -18.93 -12.54 3.52
C ALA A 268 -19.13 -11.33 4.44
N THR A 269 -18.13 -10.49 4.72
CA THR A 269 -18.38 -9.20 5.42
C THR A 269 -19.20 -8.24 4.56
N VAL A 270 -19.02 -8.27 3.24
CA VAL A 270 -19.91 -7.61 2.26
C VAL A 270 -21.33 -8.18 2.30
N SER A 271 -21.47 -9.51 2.29
CA SER A 271 -22.78 -10.20 2.35
C SER A 271 -23.51 -9.98 3.69
N GLU A 272 -22.78 -9.91 4.80
CA GLU A 272 -23.29 -9.61 6.13
C GLU A 272 -23.81 -8.17 6.20
N LEU A 273 -23.04 -7.20 5.69
CA LEU A 273 -23.48 -5.81 5.57
C LEU A 273 -24.73 -5.69 4.69
N ASP A 274 -24.77 -6.35 3.53
CA ASP A 274 -25.95 -6.33 2.66
C ASP A 274 -27.20 -6.89 3.35
N THR A 275 -27.05 -7.99 4.08
CA THR A 275 -28.12 -8.61 4.86
C THR A 275 -28.60 -7.67 5.97
N ALA A 276 -27.69 -7.04 6.71
CA ALA A 276 -28.00 -6.11 7.78
C ALA A 276 -28.68 -4.82 7.27
N LEU A 277 -28.21 -4.26 6.15
CA LEU A 277 -28.85 -3.12 5.48
C LEU A 277 -30.24 -3.46 4.95
N THR A 278 -30.43 -4.66 4.39
CA THR A 278 -31.73 -5.15 3.91
C THR A 278 -32.72 -5.28 5.05
N ALA A 279 -32.31 -5.86 6.19
CA ALA A 279 -33.13 -5.96 7.39
C ALA A 279 -33.49 -4.57 7.97
N LEU A 280 -32.53 -3.65 8.04
CA LEU A 280 -32.77 -2.27 8.49
C LEU A 280 -33.77 -1.55 7.59
N HIS A 281 -33.62 -1.65 6.26
CA HIS A 281 -34.54 -1.06 5.29
C HIS A 281 -35.95 -1.65 5.41
N ALA A 282 -36.08 -2.97 5.59
CA ALA A 282 -37.38 -3.62 5.78
C ALA A 282 -38.11 -3.12 7.05
N VAL A 283 -37.39 -2.99 8.17
CA VAL A 283 -37.97 -2.49 9.43
C VAL A 283 -38.25 -0.98 9.37
N GLY A 284 -37.38 -0.20 8.73
CA GLY A 284 -37.56 1.25 8.52
C GLY A 284 -38.74 1.59 7.60
N SER A 285 -38.86 0.91 6.46
CA SER A 285 -40.00 1.07 5.53
C SER A 285 -41.33 0.64 6.17
N LEU A 286 -41.32 -0.42 6.99
CA LEU A 286 -42.48 -0.78 7.82
C LEU A 286 -42.86 0.34 8.78
N ALA A 287 -41.91 0.90 9.55
CA ALA A 287 -42.17 2.02 10.45
C ALA A 287 -42.72 3.25 9.70
N ALA A 288 -42.16 3.58 8.53
CA ALA A 288 -42.62 4.69 7.69
C ALA A 288 -44.05 4.49 7.13
N SER A 289 -44.48 3.25 6.94
CA SER A 289 -45.83 2.89 6.47
C SER A 289 -46.91 2.92 7.55
N LEU A 290 -46.57 3.23 8.81
CA LEU A 290 -47.48 3.23 9.95
C LEU A 290 -47.80 4.67 10.42
N PRO A 291 -49.01 4.93 10.96
CA PRO A 291 -49.45 6.26 11.42
C PRO A 291 -48.81 6.66 12.75
N LEU A 292 -47.47 6.69 12.79
CA LEU A 292 -46.64 6.99 13.96
C LEU A 292 -46.48 8.49 14.23
N ASN A 293 -46.93 9.34 13.32
CA ASN A 293 -46.88 10.80 13.47
C ASN A 293 -48.30 11.36 13.56
N PRO A 294 -48.55 12.38 14.39
CA PRO A 294 -49.87 12.99 14.48
C PRO A 294 -50.18 13.81 13.22
N PRO A 295 -51.44 13.82 12.73
CA PRO A 295 -51.83 14.60 11.55
C PRO A 295 -51.85 16.12 11.79
N MET A 296 -51.78 16.53 13.05
CA MET A 296 -51.80 17.91 13.53
C MET A 296 -50.85 18.05 14.72
N ALA A 297 -50.30 19.25 14.95
CA ALA A 297 -49.38 19.46 16.07
C ALA A 297 -50.06 19.17 17.42
N ARG A 298 -49.39 18.40 18.29
CA ARG A 298 -49.88 17.95 19.61
C ARG A 298 -50.42 19.10 20.50
N ARG A 299 -49.91 20.33 20.35
CA ARG A 299 -50.39 21.53 21.07
C ARG A 299 -51.86 21.91 20.82
N TYR A 300 -52.47 21.40 19.75
CA TYR A 300 -53.88 21.67 19.41
C TYR A 300 -54.85 20.62 19.93
N VAL A 301 -54.37 19.58 20.65
CA VAL A 301 -55.25 18.57 21.26
C VAL A 301 -56.16 19.24 22.28
N SER A 302 -57.45 19.31 21.98
CA SER A 302 -58.49 19.80 22.89
C SER A 302 -59.08 18.67 23.74
N SER A 303 -59.03 17.43 23.26
CA SER A 303 -59.57 16.30 24.00
C SER A 303 -58.96 14.96 23.59
N THR A 304 -58.61 14.13 24.57
CA THR A 304 -57.87 12.87 24.39
C THR A 304 -58.78 11.66 24.17
N TYR A 305 -58.17 10.53 23.80
CA TYR A 305 -58.81 9.22 23.77
C TYR A 305 -59.15 8.75 25.19
N GLY A 306 -60.30 8.07 25.34
CA GLY A 306 -60.68 7.43 26.60
C GLY A 306 -62.10 7.73 27.08
N VAL A 307 -62.43 7.24 28.27
CA VAL A 307 -63.77 7.37 28.85
C VAL A 307 -63.94 8.77 29.45
N ARG A 308 -64.96 9.51 28.99
CA ARG A 308 -65.29 10.86 29.47
C ARG A 308 -66.81 11.12 29.43
N PRO A 309 -67.32 12.17 30.10
CA PRO A 309 -68.71 12.60 29.91
C PRO A 309 -68.97 13.01 28.46
N ASP A 310 -70.08 12.54 27.89
CA ASP A 310 -70.52 12.90 26.55
C ASP A 310 -70.96 14.37 26.50
N PRO A 311 -70.42 15.20 25.59
CA PRO A 311 -70.69 16.64 25.59
C PRO A 311 -72.12 17.02 25.16
N PHE A 312 -72.94 16.07 24.70
CA PHE A 312 -74.34 16.31 24.31
C PHE A 312 -75.34 15.64 25.27
N LEU A 313 -74.97 14.52 25.89
CA LEU A 313 -75.85 13.72 26.75
C LEU A 313 -75.48 13.77 28.25
N GLY A 314 -74.30 14.27 28.60
CA GLY A 314 -73.78 14.31 29.98
C GLY A 314 -73.43 12.94 30.59
N ARG A 315 -73.66 11.84 29.86
CA ARG A 315 -73.44 10.45 30.30
C ARG A 315 -72.04 9.97 29.93
N THR A 316 -71.47 9.06 30.71
CA THR A 316 -70.17 8.44 30.42
C THR A 316 -70.16 7.75 29.04
N ALA A 317 -69.21 8.12 28.19
CA ALA A 317 -69.00 7.57 26.85
C ALA A 317 -67.51 7.36 26.56
N LEU A 318 -67.18 6.43 25.66
CA LEU A 318 -65.82 6.29 25.15
C LEU A 318 -65.58 7.27 24.00
N HIS A 319 -64.59 8.14 24.15
CA HIS A 319 -64.02 8.88 23.04
C HIS A 319 -63.04 7.99 22.27
N ALA A 320 -63.39 7.68 21.02
CA ALA A 320 -62.68 6.71 20.19
C ALA A 320 -61.46 7.27 19.44
N GLY A 321 -61.10 8.53 19.65
CA GLY A 321 -60.01 9.21 18.94
C GLY A 321 -59.35 10.30 19.77
N VAL A 322 -58.77 11.29 19.10
CA VAL A 322 -58.23 12.52 19.67
C VAL A 322 -58.76 13.72 18.88
N ASP A 323 -59.17 14.76 19.58
CA ASP A 323 -59.75 15.97 18.98
C ASP A 323 -58.70 17.07 18.92
N TYR A 324 -58.49 17.66 17.74
CA TYR A 324 -57.62 18.82 17.53
C TYR A 324 -58.46 20.07 17.24
N ALA A 325 -58.52 21.01 18.18
CA ALA A 325 -59.25 22.27 18.00
C ALA A 325 -58.46 23.23 17.10
N LEU A 326 -58.99 23.49 15.91
CA LEU A 326 -58.34 24.25 14.84
C LEU A 326 -59.41 25.02 14.05
N PRO A 327 -59.09 26.19 13.47
CA PRO A 327 -60.03 26.92 12.62
C PRO A 327 -60.58 26.06 11.48
N GLN A 328 -61.86 26.27 11.14
CA GLN A 328 -62.45 25.66 9.95
C GLN A 328 -61.67 26.07 8.70
N GLY A 329 -61.40 25.12 7.82
CA GLY A 329 -60.59 25.33 6.61
C GLY A 329 -59.09 25.02 6.77
N THR A 330 -58.57 24.77 7.99
CA THR A 330 -57.18 24.30 8.18
C THR A 330 -56.95 23.01 7.39
N PRO A 331 -55.89 22.90 6.55
CA PRO A 331 -55.61 21.69 5.78
C PRO A 331 -55.38 20.47 6.66
N VAL A 332 -55.99 19.34 6.32
CA VAL A 332 -55.80 18.04 6.99
C VAL A 332 -54.94 17.17 6.10
N THR A 333 -53.94 16.50 6.66
CA THR A 333 -53.00 15.63 5.94
C THR A 333 -53.04 14.19 6.44
N ALA A 334 -52.71 13.24 5.56
CA ALA A 334 -52.60 11.83 5.92
C ALA A 334 -51.39 11.58 6.85
N SER A 335 -51.59 10.87 7.97
CA SER A 335 -50.53 10.57 8.95
C SER A 335 -49.53 9.49 8.52
N ALA A 336 -49.88 8.69 7.52
CA ALA A 336 -49.09 7.62 6.91
C ALA A 336 -49.53 7.37 5.46
N PRO A 337 -48.70 6.73 4.61
CA PRO A 337 -49.12 6.35 3.27
C PRO A 337 -50.19 5.26 3.33
N GLY A 338 -51.12 5.24 2.37
CA GLY A 338 -52.20 4.25 2.37
C GLY A 338 -53.20 4.46 1.24
N LYS A 339 -54.29 3.67 1.26
CA LYS A 339 -55.38 3.75 0.28
C LYS A 339 -56.66 4.24 0.94
N VAL A 340 -57.31 5.22 0.33
CA VAL A 340 -58.59 5.76 0.81
C VAL A 340 -59.69 4.70 0.63
N VAL A 341 -60.22 4.19 1.74
CA VAL A 341 -61.32 3.19 1.76
C VAL A 341 -62.69 3.84 2.01
N ARG A 342 -62.72 5.06 2.53
CA ARG A 342 -63.95 5.87 2.65
C ARG A 342 -63.65 7.34 2.45
N ALA A 343 -64.54 8.03 1.73
CA ALA A 343 -64.54 9.49 1.59
C ALA A 343 -66.00 9.95 1.44
N GLY A 344 -66.56 10.64 2.44
CA GLY A 344 -67.92 11.20 2.38
C GLY A 344 -68.63 11.27 3.74
N ARG A 345 -69.95 11.49 3.74
CA ARG A 345 -70.76 11.57 4.97
C ARG A 345 -70.79 10.22 5.71
N ALA A 346 -70.69 10.26 7.05
CA ALA A 346 -70.54 9.09 7.90
C ALA A 346 -71.25 9.26 9.26
N GLY A 347 -72.54 9.61 9.24
CA GLY A 347 -73.37 9.72 10.43
C GLY A 347 -72.81 10.74 11.44
N GLY A 348 -72.56 10.29 12.67
CA GLY A 348 -72.01 11.14 13.74
C GLY A 348 -70.67 11.78 13.41
N TYR A 349 -69.83 11.15 12.59
CA TYR A 349 -68.54 11.71 12.16
C TYR A 349 -68.65 12.87 11.15
N GLY A 350 -69.86 13.22 10.67
CA GLY A 350 -70.00 14.26 9.65
C GLY A 350 -69.41 13.82 8.31
N ASN A 351 -68.66 14.70 7.65
CA ASN A 351 -67.80 14.32 6.53
C ASN A 351 -66.54 13.65 7.09
N MET A 352 -66.20 12.48 6.55
CA MET A 352 -65.09 11.67 7.03
C MET A 352 -64.30 11.01 5.90
N VAL A 353 -62.98 10.96 6.07
CA VAL A 353 -62.05 10.14 5.29
C VAL A 353 -61.55 8.98 6.16
N GLU A 354 -61.51 7.76 5.61
CA GLU A 354 -60.83 6.61 6.21
C GLU A 354 -59.76 6.09 5.24
N ILE A 355 -58.53 5.93 5.74
CA ILE A 355 -57.37 5.44 4.99
C ILE A 355 -56.93 4.10 5.58
N ASP A 356 -56.71 3.10 4.72
CA ASP A 356 -56.11 1.82 5.07
C ASP A 356 -54.59 1.86 4.83
N HIS A 357 -53.82 1.55 5.86
CA HIS A 357 -52.35 1.51 5.87
C HIS A 357 -51.81 0.06 5.82
N GLY A 358 -52.68 -0.92 5.55
CA GLY A 358 -52.36 -2.34 5.57
C GLY A 358 -52.24 -2.92 6.98
N ARG A 359 -52.06 -4.25 7.06
CA ARG A 359 -51.96 -5.02 8.32
C ARG A 359 -53.12 -4.77 9.30
N GLY A 360 -54.28 -4.40 8.77
CA GLY A 360 -55.49 -4.08 9.55
C GLY A 360 -55.41 -2.77 10.34
N ILE A 361 -54.52 -1.84 9.98
CA ILE A 361 -54.43 -0.50 10.56
C ILE A 361 -55.13 0.51 9.65
N THR A 362 -56.18 1.17 10.14
CA THR A 362 -56.83 2.28 9.44
C THR A 362 -56.78 3.57 10.26
N THR A 363 -56.83 4.72 9.60
CA THR A 363 -56.98 6.03 10.26
C THR A 363 -58.26 6.71 9.80
N ARG A 364 -58.92 7.46 10.69
CA ARG A 364 -60.11 8.24 10.37
C ARG A 364 -59.91 9.72 10.67
N TYR A 365 -60.50 10.55 9.82
CA TYR A 365 -60.47 12.01 9.88
C TYR A 365 -61.91 12.50 9.83
N GLY A 366 -62.50 12.83 10.97
CA GLY A 366 -63.90 13.22 11.12
C GLY A 366 -64.14 14.73 11.20
N HIS A 367 -65.42 15.10 11.15
CA HIS A 367 -65.97 16.46 11.24
C HIS A 367 -65.50 17.44 10.15
N MET A 368 -64.92 16.93 9.06
CA MET A 368 -64.28 17.73 8.01
C MET A 368 -65.26 18.72 7.34
N ALA A 369 -64.77 19.88 6.90
CA ALA A 369 -65.55 20.81 6.10
C ALA A 369 -65.55 20.41 4.62
N ARG A 370 -64.38 19.97 4.12
CA ARG A 370 -64.12 19.59 2.73
C ARG A 370 -63.30 18.30 2.71
N ILE A 371 -63.53 17.47 1.70
CA ILE A 371 -62.76 16.27 1.39
C ILE A 371 -62.15 16.47 0.01
N ASP A 372 -60.83 16.30 -0.10
CA ASP A 372 -60.07 16.57 -1.33
C ASP A 372 -59.64 15.29 -2.07
N VAL A 373 -59.95 14.11 -1.52
CA VAL A 373 -59.58 12.77 -2.04
C VAL A 373 -60.79 11.87 -2.28
N ARG A 374 -60.61 10.81 -3.08
CA ARG A 374 -61.67 9.86 -3.47
C ARG A 374 -61.40 8.43 -2.99
N VAL A 375 -62.46 7.63 -2.85
CA VAL A 375 -62.32 6.19 -2.55
C VAL A 375 -61.54 5.50 -3.66
N GLY A 376 -60.55 4.69 -3.27
CA GLY A 376 -59.64 4.00 -4.17
C GLY A 376 -58.30 4.70 -4.38
N GLU A 377 -58.19 5.98 -4.03
CA GLU A 377 -56.99 6.80 -4.20
C GLU A 377 -55.86 6.39 -3.25
N SER A 378 -54.62 6.34 -3.76
CA SER A 378 -53.42 6.12 -2.95
C SER A 378 -52.85 7.47 -2.53
N VAL A 379 -52.64 7.66 -1.23
CA VAL A 379 -52.11 8.89 -0.64
C VAL A 379 -50.78 8.64 0.05
N ALA A 380 -49.86 9.60 -0.06
CA ALA A 380 -48.59 9.60 0.67
C ALA A 380 -48.75 10.19 2.07
N LYS A 381 -47.79 9.90 2.97
CA LYS A 381 -47.67 10.61 4.26
C LYS A 381 -47.56 12.12 4.00
N GLY A 382 -48.34 12.92 4.71
CA GLY A 382 -48.38 14.37 4.56
C GLY A 382 -49.20 14.89 3.38
N ALA A 383 -49.75 14.01 2.51
CA ALA A 383 -50.62 14.44 1.43
C ALA A 383 -51.90 15.10 1.97
N PRO A 384 -52.36 16.23 1.40
CA PRO A 384 -53.61 16.88 1.81
C PRO A 384 -54.81 16.01 1.43
N ILE A 385 -55.72 15.79 2.38
CA ILE A 385 -56.92 14.95 2.21
C ILE A 385 -58.23 15.72 2.39
N GLY A 386 -58.16 16.99 2.79
CA GLY A 386 -59.32 17.85 3.02
C GLY A 386 -59.03 18.99 3.98
N ALA A 387 -60.07 19.50 4.63
CA ALA A 387 -59.97 20.61 5.57
C ALA A 387 -60.81 20.40 6.84
N VAL A 388 -60.33 20.92 7.97
CA VAL A 388 -61.01 20.95 9.28
C VAL A 388 -62.37 21.61 9.15
N GLY A 389 -63.36 21.13 9.92
CA GLY A 389 -64.71 21.69 9.94
C GLY A 389 -65.44 21.43 11.26
N SER A 390 -66.76 21.47 11.20
CA SER A 390 -67.65 21.16 12.32
C SER A 390 -68.90 20.42 11.84
N THR A 391 -68.73 19.41 10.97
CA THR A 391 -69.85 18.65 10.40
C THR A 391 -70.24 17.44 11.26
N GLY A 392 -71.50 17.01 11.21
CA GLY A 392 -71.98 15.88 12.03
C GLY A 392 -72.14 16.26 13.51
N ARG A 393 -71.77 15.36 14.43
CA ARG A 393 -71.98 15.54 15.87
C ARG A 393 -70.80 16.29 16.52
N SER A 394 -70.64 17.55 16.14
CA SER A 394 -69.56 18.45 16.56
C SER A 394 -70.08 19.61 17.42
N THR A 395 -69.29 20.07 18.40
CA THR A 395 -69.58 21.26 19.21
C THR A 395 -68.92 22.55 18.69
N GLY A 396 -68.00 22.44 17.73
CA GLY A 396 -67.27 23.56 17.12
C GLY A 396 -66.13 23.09 16.21
N PRO A 397 -65.39 23.99 15.54
CA PRO A 397 -64.34 23.60 14.59
C PRO A 397 -63.23 22.74 15.21
N HIS A 398 -63.11 21.48 14.78
CA HIS A 398 -62.05 20.57 15.18
C HIS A 398 -61.87 19.42 14.18
N LEU A 399 -60.70 18.77 14.21
CA LEU A 399 -60.47 17.47 13.58
C LEU A 399 -60.60 16.38 14.63
N HIS A 400 -61.53 15.45 14.43
CA HIS A 400 -61.54 14.20 15.19
C HIS A 400 -60.69 13.16 14.46
N TYR A 401 -59.64 12.64 15.11
CA TYR A 401 -58.72 11.67 14.52
C TYR A 401 -58.73 10.35 15.29
N GLU A 402 -58.92 9.24 14.58
CA GLU A 402 -58.79 7.89 15.16
C GLU A 402 -57.65 7.12 14.51
N ILE A 403 -56.98 6.27 15.29
CA ILE A 403 -56.26 5.09 14.79
C ILE A 403 -57.10 3.87 15.14
N ARG A 404 -57.24 2.95 14.19
CA ARG A 404 -58.00 1.70 14.38
C ARG A 404 -57.13 0.50 14.02
N ARG A 405 -57.28 -0.59 14.78
CA ARG A 405 -56.63 -1.88 14.54
C ARG A 405 -57.68 -2.98 14.51
N GLY A 406 -57.71 -3.77 13.44
CA GLY A 406 -58.72 -4.82 13.24
C GLY A 406 -60.15 -4.27 13.35
N GLY A 407 -60.36 -3.05 12.82
CA GLY A 407 -61.64 -2.34 12.91
C GLY A 407 -62.00 -1.75 14.28
N LYS A 408 -61.21 -1.95 15.34
CA LYS A 408 -61.43 -1.38 16.68
C LYS A 408 -60.59 -0.12 16.89
N ALA A 409 -61.17 0.93 17.49
CA ALA A 409 -60.42 2.12 17.86
C ALA A 409 -59.36 1.82 18.93
N VAL A 410 -58.21 2.47 18.83
CA VAL A 410 -57.10 2.37 19.79
C VAL A 410 -56.54 3.76 20.08
N ASP A 411 -55.96 3.92 21.28
CA ASP A 411 -55.34 5.15 21.75
C ASP A 411 -54.22 5.64 20.79
N PRO A 412 -54.42 6.77 20.06
CA PRO A 412 -53.43 7.27 19.10
C PRO A 412 -52.11 7.68 19.76
N GLU A 413 -52.13 8.07 21.04
CA GLU A 413 -50.94 8.50 21.79
C GLU A 413 -49.92 7.37 21.98
N ARG A 414 -50.35 6.10 21.85
CA ARG A 414 -49.42 4.97 21.81
C ARG A 414 -48.56 5.01 20.55
N PHE A 415 -49.18 5.18 19.38
CA PHE A 415 -48.49 5.24 18.09
C PHE A 415 -47.56 6.45 17.99
N PHE A 416 -47.98 7.60 18.52
CA PHE A 416 -47.13 8.79 18.49
C PHE A 416 -45.87 8.64 19.35
N ARG A 417 -45.98 8.11 20.58
CA ARG A 417 -44.81 7.79 21.42
C ARG A 417 -43.87 6.75 20.81
N ILE A 418 -44.38 5.87 19.96
CA ILE A 418 -43.57 4.92 19.19
C ILE A 418 -42.81 5.66 18.08
N GLY A 419 -43.48 6.57 17.36
CA GLY A 419 -42.83 7.47 16.40
C GLY A 419 -41.74 8.31 17.03
N ASP A 420 -42.03 8.97 18.16
CA ASP A 420 -41.08 9.78 18.92
C ASP A 420 -39.85 8.94 19.34
N ARG A 421 -40.04 7.68 19.77
CA ARG A 421 -38.95 6.76 20.12
C ARG A 421 -38.12 6.32 18.90
N ILE A 422 -38.74 6.09 17.74
CA ILE A 422 -38.03 5.68 16.52
C ILE A 422 -37.26 6.86 15.92
N GLY A 423 -37.84 8.07 15.92
CA GLY A 423 -37.16 9.28 15.45
C GLY A 423 -35.96 9.72 16.30
N ASN A 424 -35.84 9.21 17.53
CA ASN A 424 -34.65 9.38 18.38
C ASN A 424 -33.60 8.26 18.20
N LEU A 425 -33.83 7.29 17.30
CA LEU A 425 -32.92 6.18 16.98
C LEU A 425 -32.29 6.31 15.58
N THR A 426 -32.79 7.25 14.78
CA THR A 426 -32.33 7.65 13.45
C THR A 426 -31.61 8.98 13.53
#